data_AF-A0A3B4GTP2-F1
#
_entry.id   AF-A0A3B4GTP2-F1
#
_cell.length_a   1.000
_cell.length_b   1.000
_cell.length_c   1.000
_cell.angle_alpha   90.00
_cell.angle_beta   90.00
_cell.angle_gamma   90.00
#
_symmetry.space_group_name_H-M   'P 1'
#
loop_
_entity.id
_entity.type
_entity.pdbx_description
1 polymer ?
#
loop_
_entity_poly.entity_id
_entity_poly.type
_entity_poly.pdbx_seq_one_letter_code
_entity_poly.pdbx_strand_id
1 'polypeptide(L)'
;MLRRLEVHAAESVAYLNRALVRLQDIWEEIGIPEEQRLQRTNDVHKHIKGLLDLMIAEEEELKKRVLKSIESCHKELSILYSELQMAPFEEDGCSMLQMEKNCRTHLEVMKEHKKQRMEELKGLVVKDRELCDVMCTTPFCINQDSVPSLTQLESYRAYVDDLTKEKEHRRKEFVSIKKEIIVCMDDLEQQPETSFETDVICEDEEAFCLSNDNIAALKLLLGQLQNRKAENELLCSGYRTKIQVLWERLQIPQEDREIFSEHMINTKKRNMEAVQTYLLIYNFK
;
A
#
# COMPACT_ATOMS: atom_id res chain seq x y z
N MET A 1 -21.08 -49.78 2.21
CA MET A 1 -19.71 -50.05 1.72
C MET A 1 -19.05 -51.14 2.56
N LEU A 2 -18.98 -51.01 3.90
CA LEU A 2 -18.47 -52.06 4.81
C LEU A 2 -19.07 -53.45 4.57
N ARG A 3 -20.42 -53.56 4.50
CA ARG A 3 -21.08 -54.85 4.23
C ARG A 3 -20.64 -55.55 2.94
N ARG A 4 -20.19 -54.82 1.91
CA ARG A 4 -19.70 -55.44 0.65
C ARG A 4 -18.28 -55.95 0.81
N LEU A 5 -17.44 -55.24 1.55
CA LEU A 5 -16.08 -55.69 1.87
C LEU A 5 -16.11 -56.95 2.75
N GLU A 6 -16.99 -56.98 3.75
CA GLU A 6 -17.19 -58.13 4.62
C GLU A 6 -17.65 -59.38 3.83
N VAL A 7 -18.59 -59.20 2.88
CA VAL A 7 -19.02 -60.28 1.98
C VAL A 7 -17.87 -60.78 1.11
N HIS A 8 -17.10 -59.89 0.49
CA HIS A 8 -15.96 -60.31 -0.34
C HIS A 8 -14.85 -61.00 0.46
N ALA A 9 -14.59 -60.56 1.70
CA ALA A 9 -13.65 -61.23 2.58
C ALA A 9 -14.11 -62.66 2.90
N ALA A 10 -15.40 -62.83 3.23
CA ALA A 10 -15.99 -64.14 3.49
C ALA A 10 -15.96 -65.05 2.24
N GLU A 11 -16.28 -64.51 1.06
CA GLU A 11 -16.19 -65.24 -0.22
C GLU A 11 -14.77 -65.71 -0.53
N SER A 12 -13.77 -64.86 -0.26
CA SER A 12 -12.35 -65.17 -0.49
C SER A 12 -11.88 -66.33 0.41
N VAL A 13 -12.27 -66.30 1.70
CA VAL A 13 -11.97 -67.39 2.63
C VAL A 13 -12.67 -68.69 2.21
N ALA A 14 -13.95 -68.61 1.81
CA ALA A 14 -14.70 -69.77 1.34
C ALA A 14 -14.12 -70.38 0.05
N TYR A 15 -13.61 -69.54 -0.86
CA TYR A 15 -12.90 -70.01 -2.04
C TYR A 15 -11.59 -70.71 -1.68
N LEU A 16 -10.76 -70.11 -0.82
CA LEU A 16 -9.51 -70.72 -0.37
C LEU A 16 -9.74 -72.09 0.27
N ASN A 17 -10.73 -72.21 1.16
CA ASN A 17 -11.06 -73.48 1.79
C ASN A 17 -11.48 -74.54 0.77
N ARG A 18 -12.35 -74.19 -0.19
CA ARG A 18 -12.75 -75.11 -1.26
C ARG A 18 -11.57 -75.54 -2.14
N ALA A 19 -10.67 -74.61 -2.45
CA ALA A 19 -9.48 -74.89 -3.25
C ALA A 19 -8.51 -75.84 -2.52
N LEU A 20 -8.29 -75.64 -1.22
CA LEU A 20 -7.46 -76.51 -0.40
C LEU A 20 -8.04 -77.92 -0.25
N VAL A 21 -9.36 -78.05 -0.04
CA VAL A 21 -10.04 -79.36 -0.03
C VAL A 21 -9.87 -80.06 -1.38
N ARG A 22 -10.07 -79.34 -2.49
CA ARG A 22 -9.89 -79.93 -3.82
C ARG A 22 -8.45 -80.38 -4.08
N LEU A 23 -7.46 -79.64 -3.60
CA LEU A 23 -6.04 -80.07 -3.68
C LEU A 23 -5.79 -81.34 -2.87
N GLN A 24 -6.40 -81.45 -1.69
CA GLN A 24 -6.32 -82.65 -0.87
C GLN A 24 -6.90 -83.87 -1.59
N ASP A 25 -8.10 -83.77 -2.17
CA ASP A 25 -8.73 -84.84 -2.95
C ASP A 25 -7.80 -85.32 -4.09
N ILE A 26 -7.23 -84.39 -4.85
CA ILE A 26 -6.31 -84.70 -5.96
C ILE A 26 -5.04 -85.39 -5.44
N TRP A 27 -4.48 -84.95 -4.32
CA TRP A 27 -3.29 -85.59 -3.74
C TRP A 27 -3.57 -86.99 -3.21
N GLU A 28 -4.78 -87.23 -2.70
CA GLU A 28 -5.26 -88.56 -2.30
C GLU A 28 -5.41 -89.48 -3.51
N GLU A 29 -6.04 -89.02 -4.58
CA GLU A 29 -6.18 -89.76 -5.84
C GLU A 29 -4.83 -90.15 -6.46
N ILE A 30 -3.83 -89.27 -6.40
CA ILE A 30 -2.46 -89.54 -6.93
C ILE A 30 -1.63 -90.43 -5.98
N GLY A 31 -1.96 -90.46 -4.68
CA GLY A 31 -1.18 -91.18 -3.67
C GLY A 31 0.07 -90.44 -3.17
N ILE A 32 0.04 -89.10 -3.14
CA ILE A 32 1.19 -88.30 -2.65
C ILE A 32 1.37 -88.50 -1.13
N PRO A 33 2.58 -88.75 -0.60
CA PRO A 33 2.82 -88.87 0.83
C PRO A 33 2.50 -87.60 1.63
N GLU A 34 2.08 -87.77 2.89
CA GLU A 34 1.67 -86.67 3.78
C GLU A 34 2.74 -85.57 3.93
N GLU A 35 4.01 -85.95 4.06
CA GLU A 35 5.13 -85.01 4.20
C GLU A 35 5.23 -84.04 3.00
N GLN A 36 5.00 -84.53 1.77
CA GLN A 36 5.00 -83.69 0.58
C GLN A 36 3.76 -82.80 0.49
N ARG A 37 2.60 -83.27 0.96
CA ARG A 37 1.36 -82.46 1.04
C ARG A 37 1.52 -81.34 2.06
N LEU A 38 2.14 -81.63 3.20
CA LEU A 38 2.45 -80.64 4.22
C LEU A 38 3.40 -79.57 3.67
N GLN A 39 4.47 -79.96 2.97
CA GLN A 39 5.37 -79.00 2.33
C GLN A 39 4.65 -78.08 1.34
N ARG A 40 3.81 -78.64 0.47
CA ARG A 40 3.04 -77.84 -0.51
C ARG A 40 2.05 -76.89 0.17
N THR A 41 1.36 -77.35 1.21
CA THR A 41 0.43 -76.50 1.98
C THR A 41 1.18 -75.41 2.76
N ASN A 42 2.37 -75.71 3.28
CA ASN A 42 3.25 -74.73 3.92
C ASN A 42 3.68 -73.63 2.93
N ASP A 43 4.01 -73.98 1.70
CA ASP A 43 4.37 -73.01 0.66
C ASP A 43 3.17 -72.08 0.35
N VAL A 44 1.97 -72.63 0.20
CA VAL A 44 0.72 -71.84 0.03
C VAL A 44 0.48 -70.92 1.23
N HIS A 45 0.60 -71.43 2.46
CA HIS A 45 0.45 -70.64 3.68
C HIS A 45 1.46 -69.49 3.72
N LYS A 46 2.73 -69.75 3.39
CA LYS A 46 3.79 -68.75 3.36
C LYS A 46 3.49 -67.64 2.35
N HIS A 47 3.01 -67.99 1.17
CA HIS A 47 2.64 -67.00 0.15
C HIS A 47 1.46 -66.13 0.57
N ILE A 48 0.40 -66.73 1.11
CA ILE A 48 -0.78 -66.00 1.58
C ILE A 48 -0.41 -65.07 2.74
N LYS A 49 0.33 -65.60 3.72
CA LYS A 49 0.80 -64.82 4.87
C LYS A 49 1.68 -63.64 4.42
N GLY A 50 2.66 -63.90 3.55
CA GLY A 50 3.56 -62.86 3.06
C GLY A 50 2.83 -61.72 2.32
N LEU A 51 1.81 -62.05 1.53
CA LEU A 51 0.99 -61.04 0.85
C LEU A 51 0.17 -60.20 1.84
N LEU A 52 -0.49 -60.84 2.81
CA LEU A 52 -1.29 -60.14 3.82
C LEU A 52 -0.42 -59.26 4.72
N ASP A 53 0.73 -59.76 5.17
CA ASP A 53 1.69 -59.00 5.99
C ASP A 53 2.18 -57.76 5.23
N LEU A 54 2.43 -57.88 3.91
CA LEU A 54 2.82 -56.76 3.05
C LEU A 54 1.70 -55.72 2.92
N MET A 55 0.47 -56.14 2.64
CA MET A 55 -0.68 -55.22 2.55
C MET A 55 -0.93 -54.48 3.87
N ILE A 56 -0.83 -55.18 5.00
CA ILE A 56 -0.97 -54.57 6.33
C ILE A 56 0.14 -53.55 6.57
N ALA A 57 1.39 -53.90 6.25
CA ALA A 57 2.52 -52.99 6.41
C ALA A 57 2.37 -51.71 5.56
N GLU A 58 1.90 -51.83 4.32
CA GLU A 58 1.63 -50.69 3.43
C GLU A 58 0.56 -49.75 4.00
N GLU A 59 -0.55 -50.30 4.51
CA GLU A 59 -1.64 -49.50 5.12
C GLU A 59 -1.22 -48.87 6.46
N GLU A 60 -0.42 -49.56 7.27
CA GLU A 60 0.16 -48.99 8.49
C GLU A 60 1.13 -47.84 8.17
N GLU A 61 1.93 -47.98 7.11
CA GLU A 61 2.82 -46.93 6.65
C GLU A 61 2.04 -45.73 6.11
N LEU A 62 0.98 -45.96 5.33
CA LEU A 62 0.07 -44.92 4.87
C LEU A 62 -0.54 -44.16 6.05
N LYS A 63 -1.07 -44.87 7.05
CA LYS A 63 -1.61 -44.27 8.27
C LYS A 63 -0.58 -43.40 8.99
N LYS A 64 0.66 -43.89 9.15
CA LYS A 64 1.77 -43.12 9.77
C LYS A 64 2.09 -41.85 8.97
N ARG A 65 2.13 -41.94 7.63
CA ARG A 65 2.38 -40.78 6.76
C ARG A 65 1.28 -39.72 6.90
N VAL A 66 0.00 -40.14 6.88
CA VAL A 66 -1.15 -39.22 7.03
C VAL A 66 -1.11 -38.53 8.40
N LEU A 67 -0.85 -39.25 9.49
CA LEU A 67 -0.73 -38.65 10.83
C LEU A 67 0.39 -37.61 10.90
N LYS A 68 1.57 -37.93 10.34
CA LYS A 68 2.70 -36.98 10.29
C LYS A 68 2.36 -35.73 9.46
N SER A 69 1.64 -35.90 8.35
CA SER A 69 1.16 -34.81 7.51
C SER A 69 0.23 -33.88 8.29
N ILE A 70 -0.75 -34.44 9.00
CA ILE A 70 -1.68 -33.70 9.86
C ILE A 70 -0.93 -32.94 10.96
N GLU A 71 -0.01 -33.60 11.68
CA GLU A 71 0.78 -32.97 12.74
C GLU A 71 1.62 -31.79 12.24
N SER A 72 2.29 -31.95 11.09
CA SER A 72 3.07 -30.87 10.48
C SER A 72 2.18 -29.70 10.08
N CYS A 73 1.05 -30.01 9.43
CA CYS A 73 0.09 -29.01 8.98
C CYS A 73 -0.52 -28.24 10.17
N HIS A 74 -0.89 -28.90 11.27
CA HIS A 74 -1.37 -28.23 12.48
C HIS A 74 -0.32 -27.31 13.11
N LYS A 75 0.96 -27.71 13.10
CA LYS A 75 2.05 -26.85 13.59
C LYS A 75 2.19 -25.58 12.73
N GLU A 76 2.20 -25.73 11.41
CA GLU A 76 2.25 -24.58 10.50
C GLU A 76 1.02 -23.66 10.66
N LEU A 77 -0.18 -24.24 10.74
CA LEU A 77 -1.41 -23.49 10.97
C LEU A 77 -1.38 -22.73 12.30
N SER A 78 -0.92 -23.34 13.39
CA SER A 78 -0.82 -22.69 14.69
C SER A 78 0.06 -21.43 14.63
N ILE A 79 1.19 -21.51 13.93
CA ILE A 79 2.07 -20.36 13.68
C ILE A 79 1.32 -19.28 12.89
N LEU A 80 0.67 -19.65 11.77
CA LEU A 80 -0.07 -18.69 10.94
C LEU A 80 -1.25 -18.04 11.69
N TYR A 81 -1.99 -18.78 12.51
CA TYR A 81 -3.06 -18.23 13.35
C TYR A 81 -2.52 -17.20 14.33
N SER A 82 -1.38 -17.48 14.97
CA SER A 82 -0.73 -16.52 15.86
C SER A 82 -0.25 -15.28 15.11
N GLU A 83 0.37 -15.44 13.93
CA GLU A 83 0.85 -14.31 13.13
C GLU A 83 -0.29 -13.45 12.59
N LEU A 84 -1.38 -14.08 12.12
CA LEU A 84 -2.56 -13.41 11.59
C LEU A 84 -3.49 -12.86 12.67
N GLN A 85 -3.21 -13.20 13.95
CA GLN A 85 -4.04 -12.87 15.11
C GLN A 85 -5.48 -13.38 14.95
N MET A 86 -5.61 -14.62 14.46
CA MET A 86 -6.88 -15.28 14.17
C MET A 86 -7.12 -16.44 15.14
N ALA A 87 -8.39 -16.73 15.40
CA ALA A 87 -8.77 -17.89 16.21
C ALA A 87 -8.40 -19.19 15.48
N PRO A 88 -7.83 -20.18 16.18
CA PRO A 88 -7.58 -21.51 15.61
C PRO A 88 -8.86 -22.15 15.08
N PHE A 89 -8.73 -22.92 14.02
CA PHE A 89 -9.82 -23.75 13.51
C PHE A 89 -9.92 -25.06 14.31
N GLU A 90 -11.13 -25.39 14.76
CA GLU A 90 -11.45 -26.67 15.40
C GLU A 90 -12.32 -27.50 14.46
N GLU A 91 -11.91 -28.76 14.24
CA GLU A 91 -12.67 -29.71 13.43
C GLU A 91 -12.94 -30.98 14.23
N ASP A 92 -14.22 -31.31 14.42
CA ASP A 92 -14.64 -32.52 15.13
C ASP A 92 -15.33 -33.51 14.16
N GLY A 93 -15.24 -34.79 14.49
CA GLY A 93 -15.96 -35.86 13.78
C GLY A 93 -15.44 -36.22 12.38
N CYS A 94 -14.25 -35.78 11.97
CA CYS A 94 -13.68 -36.07 10.66
C CYS A 94 -12.80 -37.34 10.64
N SER A 95 -12.77 -38.04 9.49
CA SER A 95 -11.82 -39.14 9.26
C SER A 95 -10.41 -38.61 9.02
N MET A 96 -9.36 -39.42 9.26
CA MET A 96 -7.96 -38.98 9.12
C MET A 96 -7.64 -38.33 7.75
N LEU A 97 -8.08 -38.95 6.64
CA LEU A 97 -7.85 -38.39 5.30
C LEU A 97 -8.61 -37.07 5.08
N GLN A 98 -9.79 -36.95 5.69
CA GLN A 98 -10.57 -35.71 5.61
C GLN A 98 -9.90 -34.59 6.42
N MET A 99 -9.43 -34.88 7.63
CA MET A 99 -8.67 -33.95 8.47
C MET A 99 -7.40 -33.47 7.75
N GLU A 100 -6.64 -34.37 7.12
CA GLU A 100 -5.46 -34.00 6.34
C GLU A 100 -5.81 -33.04 5.19
N LYS A 101 -6.84 -33.39 4.42
CA LYS A 101 -7.30 -32.56 3.30
C LYS A 101 -7.74 -31.18 3.76
N ASN A 102 -8.53 -31.11 4.83
CA ASN A 102 -9.05 -29.86 5.37
C ASN A 102 -7.92 -29.01 5.95
N CYS A 103 -7.03 -29.61 6.73
CA CYS A 103 -5.85 -28.93 7.26
C CYS A 103 -5.03 -28.29 6.13
N ARG A 104 -4.69 -29.06 5.09
CA ARG A 104 -3.93 -28.53 3.95
C ARG A 104 -4.68 -27.42 3.22
N THR A 105 -5.98 -27.54 3.06
CA THR A 105 -6.81 -26.50 2.41
C THR A 105 -6.79 -25.21 3.23
N HIS A 106 -6.98 -25.30 4.55
CA HIS A 106 -6.90 -24.14 5.44
C HIS A 106 -5.50 -23.53 5.47
N LEU A 107 -4.46 -24.36 5.43
CA LEU A 107 -3.07 -23.89 5.38
C LEU A 107 -2.81 -22.99 4.17
N GLU A 108 -3.29 -23.39 2.99
CA GLU A 108 -3.17 -22.59 1.77
C GLU A 108 -3.94 -21.26 1.88
N VAL A 109 -5.17 -21.30 2.43
CA VAL A 109 -5.97 -20.08 2.65
C VAL A 109 -5.27 -19.12 3.61
N MET A 110 -4.71 -19.62 4.72
CA MET A 110 -3.99 -18.78 5.69
C MET A 110 -2.69 -18.22 5.11
N LYS A 111 -1.95 -19.00 4.31
CA LYS A 111 -0.76 -18.52 3.59
C LYS A 111 -1.12 -17.38 2.63
N GLU A 112 -2.23 -17.51 1.92
CA GLU A 112 -2.71 -16.46 1.02
C GLU A 112 -3.14 -15.20 1.79
N HIS A 113 -3.84 -15.32 2.92
CA HIS A 113 -4.16 -14.16 3.76
C HIS A 113 -2.91 -13.44 4.27
N LYS A 114 -1.90 -14.19 4.73
CA LYS A 114 -0.60 -13.62 5.15
C LYS A 114 0.05 -12.86 4.01
N LYS A 115 0.10 -13.47 2.82
CA LYS A 115 0.66 -12.84 1.62
C LYS A 115 -0.06 -11.53 1.28
N GLN A 116 -1.39 -11.54 1.24
CA GLN A 116 -2.20 -10.36 0.93
C GLN A 116 -1.95 -9.20 1.91
N ARG A 117 -1.92 -9.48 3.22
CA ARG A 117 -1.64 -8.44 4.23
C ARG A 117 -0.24 -7.84 4.08
N MET A 118 0.76 -8.67 3.76
CA MET A 118 2.14 -8.20 3.57
C MET A 118 2.31 -7.40 2.27
N GLU A 119 1.67 -7.83 1.17
CA GLU A 119 1.68 -7.09 -0.09
C GLU A 119 0.99 -5.73 0.06
N GLU A 120 -0.13 -5.68 0.77
CA GLU A 120 -0.81 -4.45 1.08
C GLU A 120 0.04 -3.52 1.95
N LEU A 121 0.65 -4.04 3.02
CA LEU A 121 1.56 -3.27 3.87
C LEU A 121 2.68 -2.65 3.03
N LYS A 122 3.29 -3.43 2.14
CA LYS A 122 4.34 -2.94 1.23
C LYS A 122 3.83 -1.81 0.34
N GLY A 123 2.62 -1.94 -0.21
CA GLY A 123 1.99 -0.88 -1.01
C GLY A 123 1.77 0.41 -0.21
N LEU A 124 1.26 0.29 1.03
CA LEU A 124 1.05 1.44 1.92
C LEU A 124 2.37 2.13 2.28
N VAL A 125 3.42 1.37 2.59
CA VAL A 125 4.75 1.92 2.93
C VAL A 125 5.37 2.70 1.77
N VAL A 126 5.23 2.19 0.53
CA VAL A 126 5.73 2.90 -0.65
C VAL A 126 4.99 4.24 -0.81
N LYS A 127 3.66 4.21 -0.76
CA LYS A 127 2.82 5.42 -0.89
C LYS A 127 3.09 6.43 0.23
N ASP A 128 3.23 5.96 1.46
CA ASP A 128 3.56 6.79 2.63
C ASP A 128 4.90 7.50 2.44
N ARG A 129 5.96 6.78 2.05
CA ARG A 129 7.28 7.38 1.78
C ARG A 129 7.22 8.45 0.69
N GLU A 130 6.55 8.17 -0.43
CA GLU A 130 6.41 9.14 -1.51
C GLU A 130 5.70 10.43 -1.06
N LEU A 131 4.65 10.30 -0.23
CA LEU A 131 3.93 11.44 0.34
C LEU A 131 4.79 12.21 1.35
N CYS A 132 5.50 11.49 2.22
CA CYS A 132 6.40 12.07 3.22
C CYS A 132 7.59 12.80 2.59
N ASP A 133 8.16 12.28 1.50
CA ASP A 133 9.26 12.94 0.79
C ASP A 133 8.81 14.30 0.24
N VAL A 134 7.61 14.37 -0.36
CA VAL A 134 7.06 15.62 -0.91
C VAL A 134 6.70 16.64 0.18
N MET A 135 6.12 16.18 1.30
CA MET A 135 5.68 17.06 2.39
C MET A 135 6.73 17.26 3.49
N CYS A 136 7.90 16.63 3.35
CA CYS A 136 8.99 16.60 4.33
C CYS A 136 8.51 16.20 5.73
N THR A 137 7.66 15.17 5.81
CA THR A 137 7.15 14.62 7.07
C THR A 137 7.78 13.27 7.38
N THR A 138 7.63 12.79 8.61
CA THR A 138 8.12 11.47 9.01
C THR A 138 7.12 10.38 8.63
N PRO A 139 7.56 9.27 7.99
CA PRO A 139 6.69 8.14 7.68
C PRO A 139 6.05 7.51 8.91
N PHE A 140 4.94 6.81 8.69
CA PHE A 140 4.23 6.08 9.73
C PHE A 140 5.09 4.95 10.33
N CYS A 141 5.10 4.84 11.65
CA CYS A 141 5.87 3.82 12.33
C CYS A 141 5.10 2.49 12.38
N ILE A 142 5.48 1.55 11.50
CA ILE A 142 4.98 0.18 11.49
C ILE A 142 6.11 -0.82 11.21
N ASN A 143 6.06 -1.98 11.86
CA ASN A 143 7.02 -3.05 11.63
C ASN A 143 6.74 -3.73 10.27
N GLN A 144 7.67 -3.60 9.32
CA GLN A 144 7.57 -4.11 7.96
C GLN A 144 7.88 -5.60 7.85
N ASP A 145 8.50 -6.20 8.87
CA ASP A 145 8.89 -7.61 8.89
C ASP A 145 7.82 -8.50 9.54
N SER A 146 6.83 -7.90 10.20
CA SER A 146 5.73 -8.61 10.88
C SER A 146 4.41 -8.48 10.13
N VAL A 147 3.60 -9.54 10.16
CA VAL A 147 2.24 -9.52 9.59
C VAL A 147 1.37 -8.54 10.39
N PRO A 148 0.83 -7.49 9.75
CA PRO A 148 0.00 -6.53 10.46
C PRO A 148 -1.39 -7.11 10.75
N SER A 149 -2.00 -6.66 11.85
CA SER A 149 -3.41 -6.91 12.11
C SER A 149 -4.29 -6.15 11.10
N LEU A 150 -5.54 -6.57 10.95
CA LEU A 150 -6.51 -5.86 10.11
C LEU A 150 -6.72 -4.43 10.61
N THR A 151 -6.78 -4.22 11.92
CA THR A 151 -6.94 -2.89 12.52
C THR A 151 -5.73 -1.99 12.31
N GLN A 152 -4.51 -2.54 12.30
CA GLN A 152 -3.29 -1.81 11.96
C GLN A 152 -3.32 -1.39 10.49
N LEU A 153 -3.69 -2.29 9.57
CA LEU A 153 -3.83 -1.97 8.16
C LEU A 153 -4.90 -0.90 7.92
N GLU A 154 -6.06 -1.01 8.55
CA GLU A 154 -7.13 0.00 8.45
C GLU A 154 -6.69 1.37 8.94
N SER A 155 -6.01 1.42 10.09
CA SER A 155 -5.46 2.66 10.64
C SER A 155 -4.41 3.27 9.70
N TYR A 156 -3.56 2.43 9.09
CA TYR A 156 -2.53 2.90 8.17
C TYR A 156 -3.13 3.40 6.85
N ARG A 157 -4.16 2.71 6.30
CA ARG A 157 -4.92 3.20 5.14
C ARG A 157 -5.52 4.58 5.41
N ALA A 158 -6.20 4.73 6.55
CA ALA A 158 -6.82 6.01 6.93
C ALA A 158 -5.77 7.13 7.03
N TYR A 159 -4.63 6.84 7.67
CA TYR A 159 -3.51 7.78 7.74
C TYR A 159 -3.01 8.20 6.35
N VAL A 160 -2.73 7.24 5.46
CA VAL A 160 -2.24 7.52 4.11
C VAL A 160 -3.28 8.29 3.28
N ASP A 161 -4.57 8.01 3.46
CA ASP A 161 -5.64 8.74 2.79
C ASP A 161 -5.74 10.18 3.28
N ASP A 162 -5.62 10.42 4.58
CA ASP A 162 -5.61 11.78 5.14
C ASP A 162 -4.35 12.54 4.73
N LEU A 163 -3.20 11.87 4.70
CA LEU A 163 -1.94 12.43 4.20
C LEU A 163 -2.04 12.78 2.71
N THR A 164 -2.72 11.97 1.90
CA THR A 164 -3.00 12.27 0.50
C THR A 164 -3.88 13.51 0.36
N LYS A 165 -4.96 13.63 1.16
CA LYS A 165 -5.84 14.81 1.14
C LYS A 165 -5.08 16.08 1.55
N GLU A 166 -4.21 15.98 2.55
CA GLU A 166 -3.39 17.11 3.00
C GLU A 166 -2.40 17.56 1.93
N LYS A 167 -1.74 16.62 1.22
CA LYS A 167 -0.91 16.95 0.04
C LYS A 167 -1.70 17.74 -0.99
N GLU A 168 -2.88 17.26 -1.36
CA GLU A 168 -3.75 17.93 -2.34
C GLU A 168 -4.20 19.31 -1.86
N HIS A 169 -4.47 19.47 -0.56
CA HIS A 169 -4.80 20.75 0.04
C HIS A 169 -3.62 21.74 -0.08
N ARG A 170 -2.42 21.33 0.34
CA ARG A 170 -1.20 22.15 0.25
C ARG A 170 -0.83 22.50 -1.18
N ARG A 171 -1.00 21.56 -2.12
CA ARG A 171 -0.74 21.83 -3.54
C ARG A 171 -1.69 22.92 -4.05
N LYS A 172 -2.99 22.84 -3.76
CA LYS A 172 -3.96 23.88 -4.12
C LYS A 172 -3.61 25.23 -3.51
N GLU A 173 -3.22 25.24 -2.23
CA GLU A 173 -2.79 26.46 -1.54
C GLU A 173 -1.54 27.06 -2.20
N PHE A 174 -0.52 26.25 -2.49
CA PHE A 174 0.69 26.65 -3.18
C PHE A 174 0.38 27.26 -4.56
N VAL A 175 -0.42 26.58 -5.39
CA VAL A 175 -0.78 27.07 -6.73
C VAL A 175 -1.56 28.38 -6.67
N SER A 176 -2.45 28.55 -5.69
CA SER A 176 -3.19 29.80 -5.50
C SER A 176 -2.25 30.94 -5.13
N ILE A 177 -1.40 30.73 -4.13
CA ILE A 177 -0.48 31.76 -3.65
C ILE A 177 0.58 32.09 -4.71
N LYS A 178 1.12 31.10 -5.44
CA LYS A 178 2.05 31.31 -6.56
C LYS A 178 1.48 32.28 -7.59
N LYS A 179 0.20 32.10 -7.97
CA LYS A 179 -0.48 33.03 -8.90
C LYS A 179 -0.56 34.44 -8.37
N GLU A 180 -0.90 34.62 -7.09
CA GLU A 180 -0.96 35.94 -6.45
C GLU A 180 0.42 36.61 -6.36
N ILE A 181 1.47 35.84 -6.04
CA ILE A 181 2.86 36.31 -6.02
C ILE A 181 3.27 36.80 -7.42
N ILE A 182 3.00 36.03 -8.47
CA ILE A 182 3.34 36.41 -9.86
C ILE A 182 2.67 37.75 -10.22
N VAL A 183 1.39 37.93 -9.88
CA VAL A 183 0.68 39.20 -10.12
C VAL A 183 1.30 40.35 -9.33
N CYS A 184 1.60 40.15 -8.05
CA CYS A 184 2.23 41.18 -7.24
C CYS A 184 3.63 41.55 -7.76
N MET A 185 4.41 40.58 -8.22
CA MET A 185 5.74 40.82 -8.80
C MET A 185 5.65 41.57 -10.14
N ASP A 186 4.68 41.27 -11.00
CA ASP A 186 4.44 42.03 -12.25
C ASP A 186 4.01 43.49 -11.97
N ASP A 187 3.12 43.70 -10.99
CA ASP A 187 2.68 45.03 -10.59
C ASP A 187 3.81 45.88 -10.01
N LEU A 188 4.70 45.23 -9.26
CA LEU A 188 5.89 45.83 -8.68
C LEU A 188 7.06 45.95 -9.68
N GLU A 189 6.92 45.39 -10.89
CA GLU A 189 7.99 45.26 -11.89
C GLU A 189 9.28 44.67 -11.28
N GLN A 190 9.13 43.67 -10.40
CA GLN A 190 10.22 42.97 -9.70
C GLN A 190 10.47 41.60 -10.32
N GLN A 191 11.75 41.24 -10.44
CA GLN A 191 12.20 39.88 -10.75
C GLN A 191 12.54 39.11 -9.47
N PRO A 192 12.48 37.77 -9.46
CA PRO A 192 12.86 36.99 -8.29
C PRO A 192 14.32 37.26 -7.91
N GLU A 193 14.56 37.59 -6.63
CA GLU A 193 15.89 37.95 -6.12
C GLU A 193 16.53 36.86 -5.27
N THR A 194 15.70 36.00 -4.66
CA THR A 194 16.14 34.90 -3.81
C THR A 194 16.02 33.56 -4.54
N SER A 195 16.79 32.55 -4.08
CA SER A 195 16.65 31.18 -4.59
C SER A 195 15.22 30.68 -4.37
N PHE A 196 14.64 30.92 -3.19
CA PHE A 196 13.27 30.53 -2.89
C PHE A 196 12.24 31.16 -3.84
N GLU A 197 12.34 32.47 -4.13
CA GLU A 197 11.49 33.12 -5.13
C GLU A 197 11.68 32.50 -6.52
N THR A 198 12.92 32.20 -6.89
CA THR A 198 13.23 31.55 -8.17
C THR A 198 12.56 30.17 -8.24
N ASP A 199 12.65 29.38 -7.18
CA ASP A 199 12.03 28.06 -7.09
C ASP A 199 10.50 28.16 -7.21
N VAL A 200 9.89 29.11 -6.47
CA VAL A 200 8.44 29.33 -6.50
C VAL A 200 7.95 29.73 -7.90
N ILE A 201 8.65 30.64 -8.58
CA ILE A 201 8.19 31.25 -9.83
C ILE A 201 8.56 30.40 -11.06
N CYS A 202 9.78 29.87 -11.10
CA CYS A 202 10.36 29.28 -12.30
C CYS A 202 10.27 27.75 -12.34
N GLU A 203 10.18 27.06 -11.20
CA GLU A 203 10.13 25.60 -11.19
C GLU A 203 8.72 25.05 -11.45
N ASP A 204 8.70 23.76 -11.82
CA ASP A 204 7.49 22.95 -11.98
C ASP A 204 6.71 22.93 -10.67
N GLU A 205 5.40 23.15 -10.76
CA GLU A 205 4.52 23.12 -9.60
C GLU A 205 4.57 21.77 -8.88
N GLU A 206 4.87 20.67 -9.57
CA GLU A 206 4.99 19.35 -8.97
C GLU A 206 6.31 19.10 -8.24
N ALA A 207 7.38 19.81 -8.61
CA ALA A 207 8.70 19.66 -8.00
C ALA A 207 8.82 20.37 -6.64
N PHE A 208 7.96 21.36 -6.37
CA PHE A 208 8.01 22.14 -5.14
C PHE A 208 7.71 21.29 -3.89
N CYS A 209 8.63 21.31 -2.92
CA CYS A 209 8.48 20.64 -1.63
C CYS A 209 7.40 21.32 -0.77
N LEU A 210 6.35 20.57 -0.42
CA LEU A 210 5.16 21.02 0.31
C LEU A 210 5.35 20.93 1.85
N SER A 211 6.54 21.27 2.33
CA SER A 211 6.83 21.31 3.77
C SER A 211 6.07 22.45 4.46
N ASN A 212 5.83 22.31 5.76
CA ASN A 212 5.21 23.38 6.55
C ASN A 212 6.01 24.69 6.46
N ASP A 213 7.35 24.59 6.50
CA ASP A 213 8.25 25.73 6.44
C ASP A 213 8.17 26.43 5.08
N ASN A 214 8.13 25.67 3.98
CA ASN A 214 8.01 26.22 2.64
C ASN A 214 6.65 26.89 2.41
N ILE A 215 5.56 26.28 2.89
CA ILE A 215 4.22 26.90 2.81
C ILE A 215 4.16 28.18 3.66
N ALA A 216 4.79 28.20 4.84
CA ALA A 216 4.88 29.40 5.67
C ALA A 216 5.73 30.50 5.00
N ALA A 217 6.87 30.14 4.41
CA ALA A 217 7.72 31.05 3.67
C ALA A 217 7.00 31.64 2.44
N LEU A 218 6.19 30.84 1.76
CA LEU A 218 5.37 31.29 0.63
C LEU A 218 4.33 32.33 1.06
N LYS A 219 3.63 32.10 2.17
CA LYS A 219 2.68 33.07 2.75
C LYS A 219 3.37 34.36 3.19
N LEU A 220 4.55 34.23 3.78
CA LEU A 220 5.37 35.38 4.19
C LEU A 220 5.78 36.23 2.97
N LEU A 221 6.26 35.58 1.91
CA LEU A 221 6.64 36.25 0.66
C LEU A 221 5.46 37.01 0.05
N LEU A 222 4.28 36.37 -0.06
CA LEU A 222 3.08 37.04 -0.54
C LEU A 222 2.73 38.27 0.31
N GLY A 223 2.75 38.14 1.64
CA GLY A 223 2.47 39.25 2.55
C GLY A 223 3.46 40.42 2.40
N GLN A 224 4.74 40.13 2.21
CA GLN A 224 5.77 41.14 1.97
C GLN A 224 5.52 41.91 0.65
N LEU A 225 5.19 41.20 -0.43
CA LEU A 225 4.89 41.80 -1.72
C LEU A 225 3.61 42.66 -1.68
N GLN A 226 2.55 42.16 -1.03
CA GLN A 226 1.31 42.91 -0.85
C GLN A 226 1.52 44.18 -0.03
N ASN A 227 2.30 44.12 1.06
CA ASN A 227 2.64 45.30 1.86
C ASN A 227 3.41 46.33 1.04
N ARG A 228 4.42 45.90 0.28
CA ARG A 228 5.19 46.81 -0.57
C ARG A 228 4.33 47.44 -1.67
N LYS A 229 3.40 46.68 -2.25
CA LYS A 229 2.43 47.21 -3.21
C LYS A 229 1.53 48.28 -2.57
N ALA A 230 1.00 48.02 -1.38
CA ALA A 230 0.16 48.97 -0.66
C ALA A 230 0.92 50.26 -0.28
N GLU A 231 2.17 50.14 0.19
CA GLU A 231 3.04 51.29 0.46
C GLU A 231 3.29 52.12 -0.81
N ASN A 232 3.54 51.45 -1.94
CA ASN A 232 3.76 52.09 -3.22
C ASN A 232 2.52 52.85 -3.72
N GLU A 233 1.33 52.26 -3.58
CA GLU A 233 0.06 52.89 -3.92
C GLU A 233 -0.21 54.13 -3.07
N LEU A 234 0.06 54.04 -1.76
CA LEU A 234 -0.11 55.16 -0.83
C LEU A 234 0.86 56.31 -1.13
N LEU A 235 2.13 56.02 -1.40
CA LEU A 235 3.13 57.02 -1.81
C LEU A 235 2.74 57.68 -3.15
N CYS A 236 2.35 56.89 -4.15
CA CYS A 236 1.89 57.42 -5.44
C CYS A 236 0.70 58.36 -5.27
N SER A 237 -0.30 57.97 -4.47
CA SER A 237 -1.47 58.80 -4.19
C SER A 237 -1.09 60.14 -3.52
N GLY A 238 -0.17 60.08 -2.55
CA GLY A 238 0.38 61.28 -1.92
C GLY A 238 1.11 62.20 -2.90
N TYR A 239 1.91 61.65 -3.81
CA TYR A 239 2.59 62.43 -4.83
C TYR A 239 1.61 63.04 -5.86
N ARG A 240 0.60 62.28 -6.31
CA ARG A 240 -0.42 62.78 -7.24
C ARG A 240 -1.21 63.93 -6.65
N THR A 241 -1.57 63.84 -5.37
CA THR A 241 -2.23 64.94 -4.64
C THR A 241 -1.36 66.20 -4.65
N LYS A 242 -0.04 66.07 -4.41
CA LYS A 242 0.90 67.21 -4.47
C LYS A 242 1.02 67.78 -5.89
N ILE A 243 1.05 66.95 -6.92
CA ILE A 243 1.07 67.40 -8.32
C ILE A 243 -0.18 68.19 -8.66
N GLN A 244 -1.37 67.71 -8.25
CA GLN A 244 -2.64 68.43 -8.47
C GLN A 244 -2.61 69.82 -7.85
N VAL A 245 -2.14 69.96 -6.61
CA VAL A 245 -1.97 71.26 -5.93
C VAL A 245 -0.98 72.16 -6.69
N LEU A 246 0.14 71.61 -7.19
CA LEU A 246 1.10 72.38 -7.98
C LEU A 246 0.52 72.84 -9.32
N TRP A 247 -0.26 71.99 -10.00
CA TRP A 247 -0.95 72.34 -11.24
C TRP A 247 -1.92 73.50 -11.06
N GLU A 248 -2.68 73.51 -9.96
CA GLU A 248 -3.56 74.61 -9.60
C GLU A 248 -2.77 75.89 -9.26
N ARG A 249 -1.70 75.78 -8.47
CA ARG A 249 -0.89 76.93 -8.05
C ARG A 249 -0.15 77.59 -9.20
N LEU A 250 0.45 76.80 -10.08
CA LEU A 250 1.26 77.26 -11.22
C LEU A 250 0.44 77.51 -12.48
N GLN A 251 -0.88 77.26 -12.44
CA GLN A 251 -1.79 77.42 -13.59
C GLN A 251 -1.31 76.64 -14.83
N ILE A 252 -0.91 75.38 -14.62
CA ILE A 252 -0.42 74.53 -15.71
C ILE A 252 -1.55 74.27 -16.72
N PRO A 253 -1.33 74.54 -18.03
CA PRO A 253 -2.32 74.34 -19.10
C PRO A 253 -2.87 72.91 -19.14
N GLN A 254 -4.10 72.76 -19.60
CA GLN A 254 -4.78 71.45 -19.67
C GLN A 254 -4.03 70.47 -20.59
N GLU A 255 -3.48 70.95 -21.70
CA GLU A 255 -2.69 70.17 -22.66
C GLU A 255 -1.49 69.48 -21.98
N ASP A 256 -0.78 70.20 -21.11
CA ASP A 256 0.37 69.66 -20.37
C ASP A 256 -0.04 68.64 -19.31
N ARG A 257 -1.22 68.81 -18.69
CA ARG A 257 -1.77 67.84 -17.72
C ARG A 257 -2.16 66.53 -18.41
N GLU A 258 -2.71 66.62 -19.61
CA GLU A 258 -3.13 65.46 -20.39
C GLU A 258 -1.94 64.60 -20.81
N ILE A 259 -0.80 65.22 -21.15
CA ILE A 259 0.46 64.50 -21.45
C ILE A 259 0.91 63.65 -20.26
N PHE A 260 0.71 64.13 -19.03
CA PHE A 260 1.13 63.41 -17.81
C PHE A 260 0.04 62.50 -17.21
N SER A 261 -1.15 62.46 -17.80
CA SER A 261 -2.33 61.80 -17.22
C SER A 261 -2.18 60.28 -17.04
N GLU A 262 -1.40 59.61 -17.90
CA GLU A 262 -1.16 58.17 -17.81
C GLU A 262 -0.51 57.78 -16.46
N HIS A 263 0.44 58.59 -15.99
CA HIS A 263 1.14 58.37 -14.72
C HIS A 263 0.29 58.73 -13.48
N MET A 264 -0.78 59.48 -13.68
CA MET A 264 -1.71 59.88 -12.61
C MET A 264 -2.75 58.80 -12.26
N ILE A 265 -2.80 57.70 -13.01
CA ILE A 265 -3.78 56.61 -12.82
C ILE A 265 -3.12 55.34 -12.29
N ASN A 266 -2.11 54.80 -12.98
CA ASN A 266 -1.54 53.47 -12.68
C ASN A 266 -0.34 53.54 -11.70
N THR A 267 -0.24 52.62 -10.74
CA THR A 267 0.75 52.58 -9.65
C THR A 267 1.97 51.68 -9.92
N LYS A 268 2.12 51.15 -11.14
CA LYS A 268 3.35 50.45 -11.56
C LYS A 268 4.61 51.30 -11.28
N LYS A 269 5.74 50.63 -11.02
CA LYS A 269 7.01 51.27 -10.62
C LYS A 269 7.43 52.40 -11.57
N ARG A 270 7.37 52.18 -12.90
CA ARG A 270 7.61 53.23 -13.91
C ARG A 270 6.81 54.53 -13.68
N ASN A 271 5.56 54.42 -13.23
CA ASN A 271 4.69 55.56 -13.01
C ASN A 271 5.04 56.27 -11.70
N MET A 272 5.42 55.52 -10.66
CA MET A 272 5.93 56.11 -9.42
C MET A 272 7.18 56.96 -9.69
N GLU A 273 8.14 56.42 -10.44
CA GLU A 273 9.38 57.12 -10.81
C GLU A 273 9.08 58.39 -11.63
N ALA A 274 8.11 58.33 -12.55
CA ALA A 274 7.66 59.48 -13.33
C ALA A 274 7.04 60.57 -12.43
N VAL A 275 6.12 60.20 -11.54
CA VAL A 275 5.43 61.14 -10.62
C VAL A 275 6.42 61.77 -9.62
N GLN A 276 7.38 61.00 -9.12
CA GLN A 276 8.44 61.50 -8.24
C GLN A 276 9.36 62.49 -8.98
N THR A 277 9.79 62.13 -10.20
CA THR A 277 10.63 62.99 -11.04
C THR A 277 9.92 64.30 -11.39
N TYR A 278 8.62 64.23 -11.71
CA TYR A 278 7.80 65.41 -11.99
C TYR A 278 7.76 66.36 -10.78
N LEU A 279 7.54 65.83 -9.57
CA LEU A 279 7.57 66.64 -8.35
C LEU A 279 8.94 67.26 -8.08
N LEU A 280 10.03 66.57 -8.38
CA LEU A 280 11.37 67.14 -8.25
C LEU A 280 11.54 68.33 -9.20
N ILE A 281 11.20 68.18 -10.48
CA ILE A 281 11.35 69.26 -11.48
C ILE A 281 10.55 70.51 -11.10
N TYR A 282 9.31 70.35 -10.61
CA TYR A 282 8.42 71.48 -10.33
C TYR A 282 8.52 72.04 -8.90
N ASN A 283 9.13 71.35 -7.94
CA ASN A 283 9.44 71.95 -6.62
C ASN A 283 10.63 72.92 -6.67
N PHE A 284 11.47 72.85 -7.71
CA PHE A 284 12.59 73.78 -7.93
C PHE A 284 12.22 75.00 -8.80
N LYS A 285 10.95 75.14 -9.21
CA LYS A 285 10.40 76.28 -9.94
C LYS A 285 9.40 77.05 -9.06
#